data_AF-A0A1M5MZM5-F1
#
_entry.id   AF-A0A1M5MZM5-F1
#
_cell.length_a   1.000
_cell.length_b   1.000
_cell.length_c   1.000
_cell.angle_alpha   90.00
_cell.angle_beta   90.00
_cell.angle_gamma   90.00
#
_symmetry.space_group_name_H-M   'P 1'
#
loop_
_entity.id
_entity.type
_entity.pdbx_description
1 polymer ?
#
loop_
_entity_poly.entity_id
_entity_poly.type
_entity_poly.pdbx_seq_one_letter_code
_entity_poly.pdbx_strand_id
1 'polypeptide(L)'
;MKLVERAKSPTPKFFRILRTVGLALLAISGSVIAAPVVLPVAVVSIAGYLAVAGGVLSAVSQLTVGDVLTSHQKTVNRARDGG
;
A
#
# COMPACT_ATOMS: atom_id res chain seq x y z
N MET A 1 -22.52 12.20 -5.07
CA MET A 1 -21.59 12.82 -4.10
C MET A 1 -20.31 13.17 -4.85
N LYS A 2 -19.94 14.44 -4.91
CA LYS A 2 -18.92 14.96 -5.85
C LYS A 2 -17.52 14.48 -5.41
N LEU A 3 -16.69 13.98 -6.34
CA LEU A 3 -15.28 13.60 -6.05
C LEU A 3 -14.49 14.72 -5.34
N VAL A 4 -14.90 15.97 -5.56
CA VAL A 4 -14.34 17.17 -4.94
C VAL A 4 -14.49 17.17 -3.41
N GLU A 5 -15.59 16.65 -2.86
CA GLU A 5 -15.78 16.53 -1.41
C GLU A 5 -14.97 15.38 -0.81
N ARG A 6 -14.78 14.28 -1.57
CA ARG A 6 -13.87 13.18 -1.20
C ARG A 6 -12.41 13.63 -1.20
N ALA A 7 -12.00 14.50 -2.13
CA ALA A 7 -10.63 15.06 -2.14
C ALA A 7 -10.36 16.03 -0.98
N LYS A 8 -11.40 16.75 -0.51
CA LYS A 8 -11.33 17.61 0.70
C LYS A 8 -11.45 16.83 2.01
N SER A 9 -11.88 15.57 1.98
CA SER A 9 -12.01 14.76 3.19
C SER A 9 -10.62 14.48 3.81
N PRO A 10 -10.51 14.44 5.15
CA PRO A 10 -9.22 14.29 5.82
C PRO A 10 -8.53 13.00 5.35
N THR A 11 -7.35 13.15 4.76
CA THR A 11 -6.60 12.03 4.20
C THR A 11 -6.35 10.97 5.26
N PRO A 12 -6.78 9.71 5.03
CA PRO A 12 -6.58 8.64 5.99
C PRO A 12 -5.09 8.40 6.22
N LYS A 13 -4.75 7.93 7.43
CA LYS A 13 -3.37 7.83 7.92
C LYS A 13 -2.43 7.07 6.95
N PHE A 14 -2.95 6.03 6.28
CA PHE A 14 -2.22 5.27 5.27
C PHE A 14 -1.69 6.13 4.09
N PHE A 15 -2.53 6.97 3.50
CA PHE A 15 -2.13 7.81 2.36
C PHE A 15 -1.15 8.91 2.75
N ARG A 16 -1.21 9.39 4.01
CA ARG A 16 -0.21 10.32 4.54
C ARG A 16 1.16 9.68 4.61
N ILE A 17 1.24 8.43 5.10
CA ILE A 17 2.49 7.66 5.17
C ILE A 17 3.01 7.38 3.76
N LEU A 18 2.14 6.94 2.84
CA LEU A 18 2.51 6.67 1.44
C LEU A 18 3.11 7.90 0.76
N ARG A 19 2.54 9.10 0.98
CA ARG A 19 3.08 10.36 0.46
C ARG A 19 4.49 10.64 0.99
N THR A 20 4.72 10.49 2.29
CA THR A 20 6.04 10.74 2.90
C THR A 20 7.09 9.77 2.37
N VAL A 21 6.75 8.49 2.22
CA VAL A 21 7.64 7.47 1.63
C VAL A 21 7.93 7.78 0.16
N GLY A 22 6.92 8.18 -0.62
CA GLY A 22 7.10 8.59 -2.02
C GLY A 22 8.02 9.82 -2.17
N LEU A 23 7.88 10.82 -1.29
CA LEU A 23 8.78 11.98 -1.27
C LEU A 23 10.22 11.61 -0.87
N ALA A 24 10.39 10.71 0.10
CA ALA A 24 11.70 10.20 0.48
C ALA A 24 12.35 9.42 -0.67
N LEU A 25 11.60 8.57 -1.36
CA LEU A 25 12.06 7.85 -2.56
C LEU A 25 12.50 8.82 -3.67
N LEU A 26 11.71 9.86 -3.93
CA LEU A 26 12.03 10.88 -4.94
C LEU A 26 13.32 11.63 -4.59
N ALA A 27 13.50 12.00 -3.31
CA ALA A 27 14.74 12.63 -2.82
C ALA A 27 15.96 11.70 -2.96
N ILE A 28 15.79 10.41 -2.62
CA ILE A 28 16.82 9.39 -2.80
C ILE A 28 17.17 9.26 -4.30
N SER A 29 16.18 9.13 -5.19
CA SER A 29 16.39 9.06 -6.64
C SER A 29 17.15 10.27 -7.17
N GLY A 30 16.85 11.49 -6.69
CA GLY A 30 17.61 12.69 -7.04
C GLY A 30 19.04 12.69 -6.48
N SER A 31 19.23 12.19 -5.26
CA SER A 31 20.55 12.14 -4.61
C SER A 31 21.52 11.15 -5.25
N VAL A 32 21.03 10.03 -5.78
CA VAL A 32 21.86 9.03 -6.50
C VAL A 32 22.48 9.65 -7.75
N ILE A 33 21.78 10.57 -8.41
CA ILE A 33 22.31 11.32 -9.56
C ILE A 33 23.43 12.28 -9.12
N ALA A 34 23.35 12.84 -7.91
CA ALA A 34 24.28 13.85 -7.40
C ALA A 34 25.54 13.28 -6.73
N ALA A 35 25.49 12.09 -6.12
CA ALA A 35 26.62 11.49 -5.40
C ALA A 35 26.63 9.94 -5.55
N PRO A 36 27.48 9.37 -6.43
CA PRO A 36 27.28 8.03 -6.96
C PRO A 36 27.56 6.83 -6.03
N VAL A 37 28.25 6.95 -4.89
CA VAL A 37 28.83 5.74 -4.23
C VAL A 37 28.60 5.59 -2.72
N VAL A 38 28.55 6.68 -1.93
CA VAL A 38 28.55 6.56 -0.45
C VAL A 38 27.14 6.45 0.17
N LEU A 39 26.18 7.25 -0.31
CA LEU A 39 24.78 7.21 0.12
C LEU A 39 24.00 5.93 -0.28
N PRO A 40 24.25 5.28 -1.44
CA PRO A 40 23.50 4.11 -1.87
C PRO A 40 23.53 2.93 -0.90
N VAL A 41 24.64 2.67 -0.19
CA VAL A 41 24.79 1.49 0.68
C VAL A 41 23.86 1.53 1.90
N ALA A 42 23.73 2.70 2.53
CA ALA A 42 22.85 2.89 3.68
C ALA A 42 21.38 2.74 3.26
N VAL A 43 21.00 3.30 2.11
CA VAL A 43 19.66 3.20 1.56
C VAL A 43 19.32 1.76 1.18
N VAL A 44 20.22 1.04 0.51
CA VAL A 44 20.02 -0.37 0.13
C VAL A 44 19.87 -1.26 1.37
N SER A 45 20.63 -0.99 2.42
CA SER A 45 20.52 -1.73 3.68
C SER A 45 19.15 -1.53 4.34
N ILE A 46 18.69 -0.27 4.45
CA ILE A 46 17.37 0.05 5.00
C ILE A 46 16.26 -0.55 4.12
N ALA A 47 16.39 -0.43 2.80
CA ALA A 47 15.45 -1.00 1.84
C ALA A 47 15.38 -2.53 1.95
N GLY A 48 16.50 -3.21 2.17
CA GLY A 48 16.53 -4.66 2.41
C GLY A 48 15.69 -5.07 3.62
N TYR A 49 15.84 -4.39 4.75
CA TYR A 49 15.02 -4.66 5.94
C TYR A 49 13.54 -4.33 5.72
N LEU A 50 13.25 -3.22 5.05
CA LEU A 50 11.87 -2.83 4.71
C LEU A 50 11.23 -3.82 3.73
N ALA A 51 11.99 -4.38 2.78
CA ALA A 51 11.51 -5.38 1.84
C ALA A 51 11.16 -6.70 2.56
N VAL A 52 11.99 -7.13 3.51
CA VAL A 52 11.70 -8.31 4.33
C VAL A 52 10.46 -8.08 5.20
N ALA A 53 10.41 -6.96 5.93
CA ALA A 53 9.26 -6.62 6.76
C ALA A 53 7.97 -6.49 5.93
N GLY A 54 8.06 -5.81 4.79
CA GLY A 54 6.96 -5.65 3.84
C GLY A 54 6.49 -6.97 3.26
N GLY A 55 7.41 -7.87 2.90
CA GLY A 55 7.08 -9.22 2.41
C GLY A 55 6.32 -10.05 3.44
N VAL A 56 6.76 -10.02 4.71
CA VAL A 56 6.04 -10.69 5.81
C VAL A 56 4.67 -10.06 6.04
N LEU A 57 4.59 -8.73 6.12
CA LEU A 57 3.32 -8.00 6.25
C LEU A 57 2.37 -8.28 5.09
N SER A 58 2.86 -8.35 3.85
CA SER A 58 2.07 -8.66 2.66
C SER A 58 1.58 -10.11 2.67
N ALA A 59 2.43 -11.07 3.03
CA ALA A 59 2.03 -12.47 3.17
C ALA A 59 0.97 -12.62 4.28
N VAL A 60 1.18 -11.97 5.43
CA VAL A 60 0.20 -11.97 6.52
C VAL A 60 -1.10 -11.25 6.13
N SER A 61 -1.03 -10.15 5.39
CA SER A 61 -2.22 -9.43 4.89
C SER A 61 -3.00 -10.21 3.84
N GLN A 62 -2.36 -11.13 3.12
CA GLN A 62 -3.05 -12.08 2.25
C GLN A 62 -3.69 -13.21 3.06
N LEU A 63 -3.11 -13.57 4.22
CA LEU A 63 -3.65 -14.55 5.16
C LEU A 63 -4.81 -13.99 6.01
N THR A 64 -4.92 -12.67 6.21
CA THR A 64 -6.03 -12.03 6.96
C THR A 64 -7.37 -12.05 6.21
N VAL A 65 -7.65 -13.09 5.44
CA VAL A 65 -8.82 -13.17 4.55
C VAL A 65 -8.81 -11.96 3.63
N GLY A 66 -8.05 -12.07 2.53
CA GLY A 66 -8.51 -11.43 1.31
C GLY A 66 -9.99 -11.80 1.17
N ASP A 67 -10.83 -10.81 0.95
CA ASP A 67 -12.29 -10.89 0.92
C ASP A 67 -12.74 -11.96 -0.11
N VAL A 68 -12.67 -13.22 0.30
CA VAL A 68 -13.62 -14.29 0.05
C VAL A 68 -14.88 -14.01 0.89
N LEU A 69 -15.13 -12.76 1.31
CA LEU A 69 -16.32 -12.35 2.06
C LEU A 69 -17.42 -11.81 1.12
N THR A 70 -17.18 -11.66 -0.19
CA THR A 70 -18.21 -11.16 -1.14
C THR A 70 -18.60 -12.14 -2.26
N SER A 71 -17.90 -13.26 -2.44
CA SER A 71 -18.26 -14.25 -3.48
C SER A 71 -19.27 -15.32 -3.00
N HIS A 72 -19.35 -15.60 -1.69
CA HIS A 72 -20.31 -16.57 -1.15
C HIS A 72 -21.71 -15.98 -0.85
N GLN A 73 -21.84 -14.67 -0.71
CA GLN A 73 -23.15 -14.04 -0.44
C GLN A 73 -23.97 -13.81 -1.72
N LYS A 74 -23.33 -13.73 -2.89
CA LYS A 74 -24.02 -13.48 -4.17
C LYS A 74 -24.72 -14.72 -4.74
N THR A 75 -24.28 -15.92 -4.40
CA THR A 75 -24.90 -17.18 -4.86
C THR A 75 -26.04 -17.64 -3.96
N VAL A 76 -25.97 -17.39 -2.65
CA VAL A 76 -27.05 -17.72 -1.69
C VAL A 76 -28.27 -16.82 -1.87
N ASN A 77 -28.07 -15.52 -2.09
CA ASN A 77 -29.20 -14.58 -2.24
C ASN A 77 -29.94 -14.75 -3.57
N ARG A 78 -29.30 -15.32 -4.59
CA ARG A 78 -29.93 -15.56 -5.91
C ARG A 78 -30.82 -16.80 -5.95
N ALA A 79 -30.65 -17.73 -5.00
CA ALA A 79 -31.45 -18.94 -4.89
C ALA A 79 -32.72 -18.76 -4.02
N ARG A 80 -32.88 -17.62 -3.34
CA ARG A 80 -34.06 -17.29 -2.51
C ARG A 80 -35.08 -16.36 -3.17
N ASP A 81 -34.78 -15.84 -4.37
CA ASP A 81 -35.64 -14.89 -5.10
C ASP A 81 -36.28 -15.52 -6.35
N GLY A 82 -36.56 -16.83 -6.29
CA GLY A 82 -37.02 -17.63 -7.43
C GLY A 82 -38.00 -18.74 -7.06
N GLY A 83 -38.95 -18.46 -6.15
CA GLY A 83 -40.04 -19.37 -5.79
C GLY A 83 -41.13 -18.66 -5.00
#